data_AF-Q6DSX2-F1
#
_entry.id   AF-Q6DSX2-F1
#
_cell.length_a   1.000
_cell.length_b   1.000
_cell.length_c   1.000
_cell.angle_alpha   90.00
_cell.angle_beta   90.00
_cell.angle_gamma   90.00
#
_symmetry.space_group_name_H-M   'P 1'
#
loop_
_entity.id
_entity.type
_entity.pdbx_description
1 polymer ?
#
loop_
_entity_poly.entity_id
_entity_poly.type
_entity_poly.pdbx_seq_one_letter_code
_entity_poly.pdbx_strand_id
1 'polypeptide(L)'
;SITCSLNGYKPGYYSPMSIENFKKLNEAYQILQTALKKGLPVLKENNGTVNVKYTYTCSGEGNDNCSSKATGVDEQNNRTKTRIQTIDGKQVETTISSKVVDAKAKGNTLGVSYTEITNQLNGVPDNAQALLAQASTLINTINTACPYFSVTNKSDGPQMEPTRGKLCGFTDEIRAIQKMITDAQELVNQTSAINSNERTAPVGGSNGKPFNPFTDASFAQSMLANASAQAKMLSLSEQVGQTLNPERLTGN
;
A
#
# COMPACT_ATOMS: atom_id res chain seq x y z
N SER A 1 15.39 11.68 -1.02
CA SER A 1 14.57 11.97 0.18
C SER A 1 13.52 13.00 -0.17
N ILE A 2 12.41 13.07 0.59
CA ILE A 2 11.45 14.19 0.54
C ILE A 2 11.64 15.01 1.82
N THR A 3 11.72 16.33 1.69
CA THR A 3 11.95 17.24 2.82
C THR A 3 10.66 17.97 3.16
N CYS A 4 10.17 17.78 4.40
CA CYS A 4 9.01 18.47 4.93
C CYS A 4 9.46 19.64 5.82
N SER A 5 9.63 20.83 5.25
CA SER A 5 10.18 22.01 5.94
C SER A 5 9.35 23.28 5.76
N LEU A 6 8.06 23.16 5.44
CA LEU A 6 7.16 24.31 5.29
C LEU A 6 6.66 24.77 6.67
N ASN A 7 7.19 25.91 7.14
CA ASN A 7 6.83 26.52 8.42
C ASN A 7 5.85 27.68 8.24
N GLY A 8 5.17 28.08 9.32
CA GLY A 8 4.25 29.23 9.31
C GLY A 8 2.86 28.95 8.72
N TYR A 9 2.62 27.75 8.20
CA TYR A 9 1.32 27.32 7.68
C TYR A 9 0.77 26.14 8.47
N LYS A 10 -0.52 26.19 8.82
CA LYS A 10 -1.19 25.06 9.47
C LYS A 10 -1.37 23.91 8.48
N PRO A 11 -0.96 22.67 8.81
CA PRO A 11 -1.21 21.52 7.94
C PRO A 11 -2.70 21.26 7.71
N GLY A 12 -3.06 20.80 6.51
CA GLY A 12 -4.45 20.52 6.14
C GLY A 12 -4.74 20.62 4.64
N TYR A 13 -6.03 20.69 4.31
CA TYR A 13 -6.52 20.79 2.95
C TYR A 13 -5.93 21.98 2.21
N TYR A 14 -5.39 21.74 1.02
CA TYR A 14 -4.72 22.75 0.18
C TYR A 14 -3.61 23.52 0.92
N SER A 15 -2.98 22.85 1.89
CA SER A 15 -1.91 23.35 2.77
C SER A 15 -0.81 22.25 2.84
N PRO A 16 0.27 22.34 3.66
CA PRO A 16 1.20 21.22 3.77
C PRO A 16 0.51 19.99 4.36
N MET A 17 0.92 18.81 3.91
CA MET A 17 0.54 17.55 4.56
C MET A 17 1.12 17.52 5.97
N SER A 18 0.32 17.08 6.96
CA SER A 18 0.85 16.87 8.30
C SER A 18 1.90 15.76 8.31
N ILE A 19 2.86 15.83 9.22
CA ILE A 19 3.88 14.77 9.38
C ILE A 19 3.23 13.44 9.78
N GLU A 20 2.11 13.47 10.50
CA GLU A 20 1.31 12.27 10.79
C GLU A 20 0.81 11.59 9.52
N ASN A 21 0.18 12.34 8.61
CA ASN A 21 -0.28 11.79 7.33
C ASN A 21 0.90 11.35 6.45
N PHE A 22 2.01 12.10 6.47
CA PHE A 22 3.20 11.73 5.73
C PHE A 22 3.84 10.43 6.26
N LYS A 23 3.84 10.19 7.58
CA LYS A 23 4.30 8.92 8.16
C LYS A 23 3.44 7.74 7.70
N LYS A 24 2.10 7.88 7.72
CA LYS A 24 1.16 6.87 7.20
C LYS A 24 1.41 6.58 5.72
N LEU A 25 1.54 7.64 4.91
CA LEU A 25 1.85 7.55 3.49
C LEU A 25 3.18 6.84 3.23
N ASN A 26 4.23 7.26 3.95
CA ASN A 26 5.57 6.72 3.78
C ASN A 26 5.64 5.25 4.19
N GLU A 27 5.02 4.82 5.30
CA GLU A 27 5.02 3.40 5.69
C GLU A 27 4.40 2.52 4.60
N ALA A 28 3.22 2.89 4.10
CA ALA A 28 2.56 2.17 3.01
C ALA A 28 3.43 2.13 1.74
N TYR A 29 4.03 3.27 1.36
CA TYR A 29 4.95 3.35 0.22
C TYR A 29 6.16 2.42 0.39
N GLN A 30 6.81 2.42 1.57
CA GLN A 30 8.00 1.59 1.81
C GLN A 30 7.67 0.09 1.78
N ILE A 31 6.51 -0.30 2.32
CA ILE A 31 6.03 -1.69 2.24
C ILE A 31 5.82 -2.11 0.78
N LEU A 32 5.07 -1.31 0.00
CA LEU A 32 4.79 -1.58 -1.41
C LEU A 32 6.07 -1.68 -2.24
N GLN A 33 6.97 -0.71 -2.11
CA GLN A 33 8.22 -0.70 -2.88
C GLN A 33 9.13 -1.88 -2.50
N THR A 34 9.15 -2.28 -1.23
CA THR A 34 9.94 -3.45 -0.80
C THR A 34 9.36 -4.75 -1.37
N ALA A 35 8.04 -4.91 -1.34
CA ALA A 35 7.37 -6.06 -1.93
C ALA A 35 7.55 -6.13 -3.45
N LEU A 36 7.38 -5.00 -4.16
CA LEU A 36 7.61 -4.91 -5.61
C LEU A 36 9.05 -5.25 -5.98
N LYS A 37 10.03 -4.80 -5.20
CA LYS A 37 11.45 -5.13 -5.41
C LYS A 37 11.75 -6.61 -5.18
N LYS A 38 11.10 -7.25 -4.21
CA LYS A 38 11.20 -8.69 -3.95
C LYS A 38 10.53 -9.52 -5.05
N GLY A 39 9.47 -8.97 -5.66
CA GLY A 39 8.55 -9.68 -6.53
C GLY A 39 7.29 -10.09 -5.77
N LEU A 40 6.13 -9.87 -6.39
CA LEU A 40 4.84 -10.21 -5.80
C LEU A 40 4.60 -11.72 -5.87
N PRO A 41 4.09 -12.36 -4.81
CA PRO A 41 3.76 -13.78 -4.83
C PRO A 41 2.52 -14.04 -5.70
N VAL A 42 2.30 -15.31 -6.07
CA VAL A 42 1.06 -15.73 -6.75
C VAL A 42 -0.14 -15.63 -5.81
N LEU A 43 -1.35 -15.46 -6.35
CA LEU A 43 -2.56 -15.12 -5.57
C LEU A 43 -2.93 -16.14 -4.47
N LYS A 44 -2.57 -17.42 -4.62
CA LYS A 44 -2.87 -18.44 -3.60
C LYS A 44 -1.95 -18.37 -2.37
N GLU A 45 -0.81 -17.69 -2.48
CA GLU A 45 0.17 -17.61 -1.40
C GLU A 45 -0.21 -16.50 -0.40
N ASN A 46 -0.96 -16.88 0.63
CA ASN A 46 -1.48 -15.93 1.62
C ASN A 46 -0.55 -15.73 2.85
N ASN A 47 0.51 -16.53 2.96
CA ASN A 47 1.36 -16.62 4.14
C ASN A 47 2.75 -16.01 3.98
N GLY A 48 3.09 -15.52 2.78
CA GLY A 48 4.35 -14.83 2.56
C GLY A 48 4.50 -13.58 3.42
N THR A 49 5.75 -13.23 3.69
CA THR A 49 6.11 -12.03 4.42
C THR A 49 7.35 -11.35 3.85
N VAL A 50 7.50 -10.07 4.14
CA VAL A 50 8.66 -9.25 3.82
C VAL A 50 9.09 -8.41 5.01
N ASN A 51 10.39 -8.16 5.14
CA ASN A 51 10.93 -7.26 6.16
C ASN A 51 11.19 -5.90 5.52
N VAL A 52 10.70 -4.84 6.17
CA VAL A 52 10.74 -3.48 5.64
C VAL A 52 11.55 -2.61 6.59
N LYS A 53 12.47 -1.82 6.06
CA LYS A 53 13.29 -0.89 6.84
C LYS A 53 13.28 0.47 6.17
N TYR A 54 12.96 1.52 6.94
CA TYR A 54 13.00 2.90 6.45
C TYR A 54 13.44 3.87 7.55
N THR A 55 13.97 5.01 7.15
CA THR A 55 14.49 6.03 8.05
C THR A 55 13.89 7.41 7.75
N TYR A 56 13.79 8.24 8.78
CA TYR A 56 13.52 9.67 8.63
C TYR A 56 14.27 10.46 9.70
N THR A 57 14.49 11.75 9.45
CA THR A 57 15.27 12.62 10.33
C THR A 57 14.48 13.87 10.72
N CYS A 58 14.68 14.36 11.94
CA CYS A 58 14.16 15.63 12.41
C CYS A 58 15.30 16.55 12.85
N SER A 59 15.26 17.79 12.40
CA SER A 59 16.19 18.86 12.77
C SER A 59 15.42 20.18 12.91
N GLY A 60 16.09 21.19 13.46
CA GLY A 60 15.52 22.52 13.70
C GLY A 60 14.90 22.66 15.08
N GLU A 61 14.98 23.88 15.62
CA GLU A 61 14.44 24.23 16.94
C GLU A 61 12.92 24.00 16.98
N GLY A 62 12.43 23.41 18.08
CA GLY A 62 11.01 23.12 18.28
C GLY A 62 10.45 21.92 17.51
N ASN A 63 11.25 21.19 16.73
CA ASN A 63 10.78 20.02 15.98
C ASN A 63 10.57 18.79 16.90
N ASP A 64 9.31 18.42 17.12
CA ASP A 64 8.91 17.33 18.01
C ASP A 64 8.51 16.03 17.29
N ASN A 65 8.65 15.96 15.96
CA ASN A 65 8.22 14.81 15.16
C ASN A 65 9.04 13.53 15.40
N CYS A 66 10.20 13.68 16.04
CA CYS A 66 11.10 12.61 16.50
C CYS A 66 11.21 12.56 18.04
N SER A 67 10.30 13.22 18.77
CA SER A 67 10.28 13.18 20.24
C SER A 67 9.88 11.79 20.76
N SER A 68 10.15 11.53 22.05
CA SER A 68 9.68 10.33 22.74
C SER A 68 8.16 10.17 22.65
N LYS A 69 7.40 11.28 22.71
CA LYS A 69 5.94 11.29 22.54
C LYS A 69 5.51 10.88 21.13
N ALA A 70 6.20 11.36 20.10
CA ALA A 70 5.85 11.10 18.71
C ALA A 70 6.28 9.71 18.21
N THR A 71 7.32 9.12 18.82
CA THR A 71 7.91 7.84 18.40
C THR A 71 7.59 6.70 19.36
N GLY A 72 7.26 7.02 20.61
CA GLY A 72 7.12 6.09 21.70
C GLY A 72 8.43 5.62 22.32
N VAL A 73 9.60 5.94 21.74
CA VAL A 73 10.91 5.55 22.28
C VAL A 73 11.21 6.37 23.53
N ASP A 74 11.59 5.73 24.64
CA ASP A 74 11.66 6.41 25.95
C ASP A 74 12.74 7.51 25.98
N GLU A 75 13.90 7.31 25.34
CA GLU A 75 14.94 8.33 25.16
C GLU A 75 15.34 8.48 23.69
N GLN A 76 15.69 9.69 23.26
CA GLN A 76 15.95 9.95 21.84
C GLN A 76 17.32 9.46 21.34
N ASN A 77 18.28 9.19 22.22
CA ASN A 77 19.64 8.85 21.79
C ASN A 77 19.99 7.39 22.09
N ASN A 78 20.23 6.60 21.04
CA ASN A 78 20.67 5.22 21.08
C ASN A 78 19.72 4.28 21.87
N ARG A 79 18.41 4.53 21.78
CA ARG A 79 17.38 3.65 22.33
C ARG A 79 16.50 3.06 21.25
N THR A 80 15.86 1.97 21.61
CA THR A 80 15.00 1.18 20.75
C THR A 80 13.72 0.83 21.51
N LYS A 81 12.60 0.77 20.79
CA LYS A 81 11.34 0.23 21.28
C LYS A 81 10.79 -0.77 20.28
N THR A 82 10.35 -1.91 20.78
CA THR A 82 9.62 -2.90 19.98
C THR A 82 8.15 -2.85 20.34
N ARG A 83 7.28 -2.88 19.33
CA ARG A 83 5.84 -2.98 19.49
C ARG A 83 5.28 -3.94 18.46
N ILE A 84 4.15 -4.53 18.77
CA ILE A 84 3.36 -5.31 17.80
C ILE A 84 2.30 -4.38 17.23
N GLN A 85 2.20 -4.32 15.90
CA GLN A 85 1.11 -3.65 15.20
C GLN A 85 0.38 -4.67 14.31
N THR A 86 -0.91 -4.45 14.10
CA THR A 86 -1.71 -5.31 13.23
C THR A 86 -1.72 -4.74 11.82
N ILE A 87 -1.26 -5.52 10.83
CA ILE A 87 -1.37 -5.21 9.39
C ILE A 87 -2.16 -6.32 8.73
N ASP A 88 -3.33 -6.00 8.16
CA ASP A 88 -4.23 -6.96 7.49
C ASP A 88 -4.52 -8.21 8.35
N GLY A 89 -4.86 -7.99 9.62
CA GLY A 89 -5.16 -9.06 10.57
C GLY A 89 -3.95 -9.86 11.09
N LYS A 90 -2.75 -9.62 10.57
CA LYS A 90 -1.50 -10.25 11.05
C LYS A 90 -0.73 -9.36 12.01
N GLN A 91 -0.13 -9.98 13.02
CA GLN A 91 0.77 -9.32 13.94
C GLN A 91 2.13 -9.11 13.28
N VAL A 92 2.56 -7.85 13.22
CA VAL A 92 3.85 -7.42 12.68
C VAL A 92 4.65 -6.80 13.81
N GLU A 93 5.88 -7.29 13.99
CA GLU A 93 6.81 -6.72 14.96
C GLU A 93 7.48 -5.49 14.35
N THR A 94 7.32 -4.34 15.01
CA THR A 94 7.93 -3.08 14.61
C THR A 94 8.95 -2.65 15.66
N THR A 95 10.21 -2.60 15.25
CA THR A 95 11.32 -2.05 16.03
C THR A 95 11.60 -0.62 15.58
N ILE A 96 11.50 0.32 16.52
CA ILE A 96 11.77 1.75 16.29
C ILE A 96 13.04 2.11 17.06
N SER A 97 14.08 2.55 16.37
CA SER A 97 15.34 3.00 16.97
C SER A 97 15.52 4.50 16.76
N SER A 98 16.00 5.19 17.79
CA SER A 98 16.28 6.62 17.76
C SER A 98 17.76 6.89 18.03
N LYS A 99 18.36 7.77 17.24
CA LYS A 99 19.77 8.17 17.36
C LYS A 99 19.90 9.69 17.19
N VAL A 100 20.61 10.35 18.10
CA VAL A 100 20.93 11.78 17.97
C VAL A 100 22.31 11.92 17.35
N VAL A 101 22.42 12.80 16.36
CA VAL A 101 23.68 13.15 15.68
C VAL A 101 23.95 14.63 15.89
N ASP A 102 25.10 14.94 16.49
CA ASP A 102 25.52 16.32 16.74
C ASP A 102 26.00 17.01 15.45
N ALA A 103 25.82 18.33 15.36
CA ALA A 103 26.28 19.17 14.26
C ALA A 103 27.78 19.01 13.97
N LYS A 104 28.60 18.79 15.00
CA LYS A 104 30.06 18.61 14.90
C LYS A 104 30.48 17.14 14.86
N ALA A 105 29.53 16.20 14.82
CA ALA A 105 29.85 14.78 14.75
C ALA A 105 30.65 14.47 13.48
N LYS A 106 31.67 13.61 13.61
CA LYS A 106 32.49 13.17 12.47
C LYS A 106 31.59 12.53 11.41
N GLY A 107 31.63 13.07 10.19
CA GLY A 107 30.83 12.60 9.05
C GLY A 107 29.47 13.29 8.88
N ASN A 108 29.07 14.17 9.80
CA ASN A 108 27.89 15.02 9.59
C ASN A 108 28.23 16.18 8.64
N THR A 109 27.66 16.15 7.43
CA THR A 109 27.86 17.19 6.41
C THR A 109 26.77 18.25 6.41
N LEU A 110 25.73 18.11 7.25
CA LEU A 110 24.59 19.04 7.29
C LEU A 110 24.86 20.30 8.12
N GLY A 111 25.89 20.28 8.98
CA GLY A 111 26.24 21.41 9.85
C GLY A 111 25.22 21.70 10.96
N VAL A 112 24.21 20.85 11.13
CA VAL A 112 23.16 20.95 12.16
C VAL A 112 22.98 19.62 12.87
N SER A 113 22.56 19.66 14.13
CA SER A 113 22.20 18.46 14.89
C SER A 113 20.83 17.96 14.45
N TYR A 114 20.65 16.64 14.46
CA TYR A 114 19.39 15.99 14.08
C TYR A 114 19.17 14.68 14.84
N THR A 115 17.91 14.26 14.90
CA THR A 115 17.50 12.94 15.39
C THR A 115 17.12 12.07 14.20
N GLU A 116 17.74 10.91 14.07
CA GLU A 116 17.38 9.88 13.09
C GLU A 116 16.49 8.83 13.75
N ILE A 117 15.36 8.53 13.11
CA ILE A 117 14.48 7.43 13.47
C ILE A 117 14.59 6.35 12.41
N THR A 118 14.86 5.12 12.84
CA THR A 118 14.83 3.92 12.02
C THR A 118 13.64 3.08 12.41
N ASN A 119 12.78 2.74 11.44
CA ASN A 119 11.69 1.78 11.62
C ASN A 119 12.07 0.51 10.89
N GLN A 120 11.97 -0.62 11.60
CA GLN A 120 12.14 -1.95 11.05
C GLN A 120 10.89 -2.77 11.36
N LEU A 121 10.17 -3.16 10.31
CA LEU A 121 8.96 -3.97 10.39
C LEU A 121 9.33 -5.38 9.93
N ASN A 122 9.18 -6.36 10.81
CA ASN A 122 9.48 -7.75 10.54
C ASN A 122 8.17 -8.54 10.35
N GLY A 123 8.13 -9.37 9.30
CA GLY A 123 6.97 -10.23 9.05
C GLY A 123 5.76 -9.51 8.44
N VAL A 124 5.96 -8.42 7.68
CA VAL A 124 4.87 -7.72 7.00
C VAL A 124 4.25 -8.66 5.96
N PRO A 125 2.93 -8.87 5.93
CA PRO A 125 2.29 -9.71 4.91
C PRO A 125 2.49 -9.14 3.50
N ASP A 126 2.90 -9.98 2.56
CA ASP A 126 3.11 -9.62 1.15
C ASP A 126 2.11 -10.27 0.19
N ASN A 127 1.03 -10.86 0.72
CA ASN A 127 -0.06 -11.37 -0.10
C ASN A 127 -0.83 -10.23 -0.80
N ALA A 128 -1.55 -10.56 -1.87
CA ALA A 128 -2.21 -9.57 -2.72
C ALA A 128 -3.21 -8.68 -1.96
N GLN A 129 -3.99 -9.25 -1.03
CA GLN A 129 -4.96 -8.50 -0.23
C GLN A 129 -4.27 -7.46 0.67
N ALA A 130 -3.22 -7.87 1.38
CA ALA A 130 -2.46 -6.97 2.25
C ALA A 130 -1.81 -5.82 1.46
N LEU A 131 -1.23 -6.11 0.30
CA LEU A 131 -0.59 -5.09 -0.53
C LEU A 131 -1.62 -4.14 -1.17
N LEU A 132 -2.78 -4.63 -1.60
CA LEU A 132 -3.88 -3.78 -2.07
C LEU A 132 -4.41 -2.87 -0.95
N ALA A 133 -4.44 -3.34 0.30
CA ALA A 133 -4.77 -2.50 1.44
C ALA A 133 -3.74 -1.38 1.64
N GLN A 134 -2.43 -1.67 1.50
CA GLN A 134 -1.38 -0.64 1.54
C GLN A 134 -1.52 0.38 0.40
N ALA A 135 -1.79 -0.08 -0.82
CA ALA A 135 -2.05 0.80 -1.97
C ALA A 135 -3.27 1.70 -1.72
N SER A 136 -4.33 1.14 -1.14
CA SER A 136 -5.52 1.88 -0.71
C SER A 136 -5.17 2.93 0.35
N THR A 137 -4.40 2.58 1.38
CA THR A 137 -3.91 3.52 2.40
C THR A 137 -3.11 4.67 1.76
N LEU A 138 -2.21 4.36 0.82
CA LEU A 138 -1.39 5.34 0.12
C LEU A 138 -2.25 6.36 -0.64
N ILE A 139 -3.12 5.89 -1.54
CA ILE A 139 -3.94 6.79 -2.38
C ILE A 139 -4.97 7.55 -1.55
N ASN A 140 -5.61 6.91 -0.57
CA ASN A 140 -6.62 7.55 0.27
C ASN A 140 -6.00 8.59 1.21
N THR A 141 -4.77 8.37 1.70
CA THR A 141 -4.06 9.38 2.49
C THR A 141 -3.78 10.62 1.65
N ILE A 142 -3.33 10.45 0.41
CA ILE A 142 -3.11 11.57 -0.53
C ILE A 142 -4.42 12.33 -0.78
N ASN A 143 -5.48 11.60 -1.14
CA ASN A 143 -6.76 12.19 -1.48
C ASN A 143 -7.41 12.91 -0.28
N THR A 144 -7.38 12.29 0.90
CA THR A 144 -8.02 12.83 2.11
C THR A 144 -7.24 14.02 2.68
N ALA A 145 -5.91 13.92 2.75
CA ALA A 145 -5.09 15.04 3.22
C ALA A 145 -5.13 16.22 2.23
N CYS A 146 -5.23 15.91 0.93
CA CYS A 146 -5.29 16.85 -0.18
C CYS A 146 -4.33 18.05 -0.03
N PRO A 147 -3.02 17.82 0.10
CA PRO A 147 -2.07 18.91 0.31
C PRO A 147 -1.93 19.79 -0.94
N TYR A 148 -1.43 21.00 -0.72
CA TYR A 148 -0.91 21.86 -1.77
C TYR A 148 0.24 21.19 -2.52
N PHE A 149 0.34 21.43 -3.83
CA PHE A 149 1.50 21.10 -4.64
C PHE A 149 1.87 22.24 -5.60
N SER A 150 3.16 22.30 -5.95
CA SER A 150 3.70 23.10 -7.05
C SER A 150 4.77 22.28 -7.74
N VAL A 151 4.65 22.06 -9.04
CA VAL A 151 5.67 21.36 -9.84
C VAL A 151 6.60 22.35 -10.54
N THR A 152 7.76 21.86 -10.93
CA THR A 152 8.69 22.58 -11.81
C THR A 152 8.76 21.81 -13.12
N ASN A 153 8.08 22.29 -14.15
CA ASN A 153 8.16 21.67 -15.47
C ASN A 153 9.53 21.95 -16.10
N LYS A 154 10.05 20.95 -16.81
CA LYS A 154 11.27 21.09 -17.62
C LYS A 154 10.90 21.62 -18.99
N SER A 155 11.77 22.44 -19.59
CA SER A 155 11.57 23.02 -20.93
C SER A 155 11.32 21.97 -22.00
N ASP A 156 12.08 20.87 -21.96
CA ASP A 156 12.13 19.87 -23.04
C ASP A 156 11.47 18.53 -22.65
N GLY A 157 10.60 18.54 -21.65
CA GLY A 157 9.92 17.35 -21.14
C GLY A 157 8.40 17.42 -21.23
N PRO A 158 7.70 16.32 -20.89
CA PRO A 158 6.26 16.36 -20.67
C PRO A 158 5.89 17.46 -19.68
N GLN A 159 4.82 18.19 -19.99
CA GLN A 159 4.31 19.26 -19.13
C GLN A 159 3.24 18.68 -18.21
N MET A 160 3.34 18.98 -16.90
CA MET A 160 2.28 18.68 -15.95
C MET A 160 1.33 19.86 -15.88
N GLU A 161 0.02 19.59 -16.00
CA GLU A 161 -1.05 20.55 -15.78
C GLU A 161 -2.04 20.05 -14.70
N PRO A 162 -2.49 20.91 -13.77
CA PRO A 162 -2.00 22.27 -13.52
C PRO A 162 -0.62 22.24 -12.84
N THR A 163 0.18 23.30 -13.02
CA THR A 163 1.51 23.36 -12.38
C THR A 163 1.48 23.63 -10.88
N ARG A 164 0.33 24.10 -10.37
CA ARG A 164 0.06 24.40 -8.96
C ARG A 164 -1.37 24.04 -8.62
N GLY A 165 -1.60 23.50 -7.44
CA GLY A 165 -2.94 23.10 -7.05
C GLY A 165 -2.95 22.30 -5.77
N LYS A 166 -3.96 21.45 -5.64
CA LYS A 166 -4.14 20.51 -4.53
C LYS A 166 -4.13 19.09 -5.09
N LEU A 167 -3.52 18.13 -4.38
CA LEU A 167 -3.35 16.78 -4.94
C LEU A 167 -4.69 16.06 -5.20
N CYS A 168 -5.73 16.31 -4.39
CA CYS A 168 -7.07 15.78 -4.69
C CYS A 168 -7.77 16.46 -5.89
N GLY A 169 -7.10 17.41 -6.55
CA GLY A 169 -7.54 17.99 -7.82
C GLY A 169 -7.32 17.06 -9.02
N PHE A 170 -6.45 16.06 -8.90
CA PHE A 170 -6.27 14.98 -9.88
C PHE A 170 -7.40 13.94 -9.73
N THR A 171 -8.65 14.39 -9.93
CA THR A 171 -9.83 13.63 -9.55
C THR A 171 -9.99 12.36 -10.37
N ASP A 172 -9.68 12.42 -11.66
CA ASP A 172 -9.91 11.29 -12.56
C ASP A 172 -8.82 10.24 -12.37
N GLU A 173 -7.57 10.65 -12.17
CA GLU A 173 -6.45 9.77 -11.84
C GLU A 173 -6.68 9.06 -10.50
N ILE A 174 -7.07 9.82 -9.46
CA ILE A 174 -7.34 9.24 -8.14
C ILE A 174 -8.52 8.26 -8.20
N ARG A 175 -9.61 8.63 -8.88
CA ARG A 175 -10.78 7.73 -9.03
C ARG A 175 -10.42 6.48 -9.81
N ALA A 176 -9.64 6.61 -10.88
CA ALA A 176 -9.17 5.47 -11.67
C ALA A 176 -8.34 4.52 -10.81
N ILE A 177 -7.35 5.03 -10.06
CA ILE A 177 -6.52 4.22 -9.16
C ILE A 177 -7.35 3.56 -8.06
N GLN A 178 -8.28 4.29 -7.43
CA GLN A 178 -9.17 3.73 -6.43
C GLN A 178 -10.03 2.61 -7.01
N LYS A 179 -10.60 2.81 -8.21
CA LYS A 179 -11.39 1.79 -8.91
C LYS A 179 -10.55 0.54 -9.21
N MET A 180 -9.32 0.71 -9.72
CA MET A 180 -8.42 -0.40 -9.97
C MET A 180 -8.13 -1.22 -8.70
N ILE A 181 -7.91 -0.54 -7.57
CA ILE A 181 -7.68 -1.19 -6.28
C ILE A 181 -8.94 -1.95 -5.84
N THR A 182 -10.12 -1.34 -5.95
CA THR A 182 -11.39 -1.99 -5.60
C THR A 182 -11.67 -3.22 -6.46
N ASP A 183 -11.50 -3.12 -7.78
CA ASP A 183 -11.72 -4.24 -8.70
C ASP A 183 -10.70 -5.38 -8.44
N ALA A 184 -9.44 -5.03 -8.14
CA ALA A 184 -8.43 -6.01 -7.78
C ALA A 184 -8.70 -6.69 -6.43
N GLN A 185 -9.23 -5.96 -5.44
CA GLN A 185 -9.65 -6.56 -4.16
C GLN A 185 -10.80 -7.55 -4.37
N GLU A 186 -11.80 -7.15 -5.16
CA GLU A 186 -12.94 -8.02 -5.52
C GLU A 186 -12.47 -9.28 -6.27
N LEU A 187 -11.47 -9.14 -7.15
CA LEU A 187 -10.85 -10.25 -7.86
C LEU A 187 -10.15 -11.20 -6.89
N VAL A 188 -9.33 -10.69 -5.98
CA VAL A 188 -8.58 -11.51 -5.01
C VAL A 188 -9.55 -12.29 -4.12
N ASN A 189 -10.68 -11.70 -3.73
CA ASN A 189 -11.72 -12.36 -2.94
C ASN A 189 -12.26 -13.63 -3.61
N GLN A 190 -12.31 -13.68 -4.95
CA GLN A 190 -12.77 -14.86 -5.69
C GLN A 190 -11.85 -16.07 -5.52
N THR A 191 -10.58 -15.88 -5.14
CA THR A 191 -9.63 -16.97 -4.88
C THR A 191 -10.17 -17.93 -3.80
N SER A 192 -10.81 -17.39 -2.76
CA SER A 192 -11.41 -18.21 -1.69
C SER A 192 -12.62 -19.02 -2.18
N ALA A 193 -13.42 -18.46 -3.10
CA ALA A 193 -14.55 -19.13 -3.70
C ALA A 193 -14.11 -20.27 -4.63
N ILE A 194 -13.03 -20.08 -5.40
CA ILE A 194 -12.43 -21.14 -6.24
C ILE A 194 -11.96 -22.29 -5.36
N ASN A 195 -11.15 -22.02 -4.33
CA ASN A 195 -10.58 -23.04 -3.46
C ASN A 195 -11.67 -23.83 -2.70
N SER A 196 -12.72 -23.15 -2.22
CA SER A 196 -13.81 -23.79 -1.49
C SER A 196 -14.70 -24.68 -2.37
N ASN A 197 -14.71 -24.45 -3.69
CA ASN A 197 -15.49 -25.21 -4.66
C ASN A 197 -14.63 -26.14 -5.52
N GLU A 198 -13.35 -26.31 -5.19
CA GLU A 198 -12.46 -27.22 -5.91
C GLU A 198 -12.92 -28.67 -5.71
N ARG A 199 -13.08 -29.39 -6.83
CA ARG A 199 -13.33 -30.83 -6.83
C ARG A 199 -12.38 -31.52 -7.77
N THR A 200 -11.59 -32.44 -7.24
CA THR A 200 -10.66 -33.28 -7.99
C THR A 200 -11.20 -34.68 -8.25
N ALA A 201 -12.31 -35.06 -7.61
CA ALA A 201 -12.91 -36.37 -7.76
C ALA A 201 -13.59 -36.52 -9.14
N PRO A 202 -13.40 -37.65 -9.83
CA PRO A 202 -14.13 -37.94 -11.06
C PRO A 202 -15.62 -38.06 -10.78
N VAL A 203 -16.43 -37.59 -11.74
CA VAL A 203 -17.90 -37.66 -11.69
C VAL A 203 -18.41 -38.82 -12.55
N GLY A 204 -19.52 -39.43 -12.15
CA GLY A 204 -20.10 -40.57 -12.87
C GLY A 204 -21.40 -41.04 -12.23
N GLY A 205 -22.00 -42.08 -12.83
CA GLY A 205 -23.18 -42.74 -12.26
C GLY A 205 -22.85 -43.48 -10.96
N SER A 206 -23.88 -43.79 -10.19
CA SER A 206 -23.76 -44.52 -8.92
C SER A 206 -24.17 -45.99 -9.07
N ASN A 207 -23.57 -46.87 -8.26
CA ASN A 207 -23.94 -48.29 -8.17
C ASN A 207 -23.90 -49.06 -9.52
N GLY A 208 -22.92 -48.75 -10.38
CA GLY A 208 -22.77 -49.39 -11.69
C GLY A 208 -23.82 -49.00 -12.72
N LYS A 209 -24.70 -48.03 -12.42
CA LYS A 209 -25.68 -47.50 -13.38
C LYS A 209 -25.04 -46.45 -14.28
N PRO A 210 -25.56 -46.26 -15.52
CA PRO A 210 -25.21 -45.10 -16.34
C PRO A 210 -25.49 -43.79 -15.59
N PHE A 211 -24.70 -42.76 -15.89
CA PHE A 211 -24.88 -41.42 -15.32
C PHE A 211 -26.26 -40.85 -15.65
N ASN A 212 -26.97 -40.36 -14.62
CA ASN A 212 -28.23 -39.65 -14.77
C ASN A 212 -28.06 -38.16 -14.42
N PRO A 213 -28.15 -37.23 -15.41
CA PRO A 213 -28.01 -35.80 -15.17
C PRO A 213 -29.02 -35.21 -14.17
N PHE A 214 -30.18 -35.85 -13.99
CA PHE A 214 -31.22 -35.36 -13.10
C PHE A 214 -30.98 -35.72 -11.62
N THR A 215 -30.15 -36.73 -11.33
CA THR A 215 -29.93 -37.22 -9.96
C THR A 215 -28.47 -37.25 -9.54
N ASP A 216 -27.54 -37.42 -10.47
CA ASP A 216 -26.12 -37.63 -10.20
C ASP A 216 -25.29 -36.34 -10.40
N ALA A 217 -25.95 -35.20 -10.64
CA ALA A 217 -25.31 -33.92 -10.98
C ALA A 217 -25.19 -32.93 -9.80
N SER A 218 -25.23 -33.39 -8.54
CA SER A 218 -25.10 -32.50 -7.37
C SER A 218 -23.78 -31.72 -7.34
N PHE A 219 -22.72 -32.24 -7.99
CA PHE A 219 -21.44 -31.55 -8.18
C PHE A 219 -21.55 -30.28 -9.04
N ALA A 220 -22.59 -30.18 -9.89
CA ALA A 220 -22.75 -29.10 -10.84
C ALA A 220 -22.86 -27.73 -10.16
N GLN A 221 -23.43 -27.65 -8.96
CA GLN A 221 -23.52 -26.40 -8.20
C GLN A 221 -22.13 -25.86 -7.83
N SER A 222 -21.25 -26.70 -7.28
CA SER A 222 -19.87 -26.31 -6.97
C SER A 222 -19.07 -26.03 -8.24
N MET A 223 -19.28 -26.82 -9.30
CA MET A 223 -18.62 -26.61 -10.59
C MET A 223 -18.99 -25.26 -11.19
N LEU A 224 -20.27 -24.89 -11.15
CA LEU A 224 -20.77 -23.60 -11.63
C LEU A 224 -20.23 -22.44 -10.80
N ALA A 225 -20.20 -22.57 -9.47
CA ALA A 225 -19.65 -21.54 -8.58
C ALA A 225 -18.16 -21.31 -8.86
N ASN A 226 -17.38 -22.38 -9.02
CA ASN A 226 -15.96 -22.31 -9.37
C ASN A 226 -15.75 -21.63 -10.74
N ALA A 227 -16.46 -22.09 -11.78
CA ALA A 227 -16.36 -21.52 -13.13
C ALA A 227 -16.77 -20.03 -13.17
N SER A 228 -17.83 -19.67 -12.44
CA SER A 228 -18.30 -18.28 -12.33
C SER A 228 -17.27 -17.39 -11.65
N ALA A 229 -16.63 -17.88 -10.57
CA ALA A 229 -15.56 -17.16 -9.89
C ALA A 229 -14.35 -16.92 -10.80
N GLN A 230 -13.91 -17.93 -11.57
CA GLN A 230 -12.83 -17.78 -12.55
C GLN A 230 -13.19 -16.75 -13.65
N ALA A 231 -14.40 -16.83 -14.22
CA ALA A 231 -14.86 -15.87 -15.22
C ALA A 231 -14.92 -14.44 -14.65
N LYS A 232 -15.34 -14.30 -13.38
CA LYS A 232 -15.37 -13.00 -12.70
C LYS A 232 -13.96 -12.44 -12.49
N MET A 233 -12.98 -13.27 -12.10
CA MET A 233 -11.58 -12.84 -11.99
C MET A 233 -11.03 -12.34 -13.32
N LEU A 234 -11.32 -13.05 -14.43
CA LEU A 234 -10.89 -12.63 -15.76
C LEU A 234 -11.52 -11.27 -16.15
N SER A 235 -12.82 -11.13 -15.95
CA SER A 235 -13.53 -9.87 -16.24
C SER A 235 -13.01 -8.69 -15.42
N LEU A 236 -12.75 -8.89 -14.13
CA LEU A 236 -12.19 -7.84 -13.27
C LEU A 236 -10.75 -7.49 -13.65
N SER A 237 -9.94 -8.48 -14.05
CA SER A 237 -8.58 -8.24 -14.56
C SER A 237 -8.60 -7.33 -15.78
N GLU A 238 -9.52 -7.60 -16.71
CA GLU A 238 -9.73 -6.77 -17.90
C GLU A 238 -10.18 -5.36 -17.52
N GLN A 239 -11.13 -5.22 -16.58
CA GLN A 239 -11.59 -3.91 -16.10
C GLN A 239 -10.47 -3.08 -15.47
N VAL A 240 -9.60 -3.69 -14.68
CA VAL A 240 -8.41 -3.02 -14.12
C VAL A 240 -7.52 -2.50 -15.25
N GLY A 241 -7.21 -3.35 -16.23
CA GLY A 241 -6.37 -2.96 -17.37
C GLY A 241 -6.99 -1.84 -18.21
N GLN A 242 -8.29 -1.92 -18.48
CA GLN A 242 -9.01 -0.92 -19.27
C GLN A 242 -9.13 0.44 -18.57
N THR A 243 -9.13 0.47 -17.23
CA THR A 243 -9.26 1.71 -16.43
C THR A 243 -8.06 2.64 -16.60
N LEU A 244 -6.87 2.12 -16.90
CA LEU A 244 -5.64 2.90 -17.07
C LEU A 244 -5.02 2.77 -18.49
N ASN A 245 -5.72 2.13 -19.42
CA ASN A 245 -5.19 1.97 -20.78
C ASN A 245 -5.14 3.34 -21.49
N PRO A 246 -3.95 3.90 -21.81
CA PRO A 246 -3.83 5.22 -22.43
C PRO A 246 -4.54 5.33 -23.79
N GLU A 247 -4.71 4.22 -24.53
CA GLU A 247 -5.47 4.20 -25.79
C GLU A 247 -6.97 4.47 -25.59
N ARG A 248 -7.47 4.35 -24.36
CA ARG A 248 -8.86 4.57 -23.97
C ARG A 248 -9.05 5.77 -23.06
N LEU A 249 -7.96 6.43 -22.70
CA LEU A 249 -8.01 7.68 -21.94
C LEU A 249 -8.15 8.84 -22.90
N THR A 250 -8.91 9.83 -22.48
CA THR A 250 -8.98 11.15 -23.12
C THR A 250 -8.41 12.16 -22.16
N GLY A 251 -7.58 13.06 -22.66
CA GLY A 251 -7.03 14.18 -21.91
C GLY A 251 -6.67 15.30 -22.89
N ASN A 252 -6.51 16.51 -22.36
CA ASN A 252 -5.85 17.60 -23.08
C ASN A 252 -4.34 17.52 -22.86
#